data_AF-A0A2V8YL41-F1
#
_entry.id   AF-A0A2V8YL41-F1
#
_cell.length_a   1.000
_cell.length_b   1.000
_cell.length_c   1.000
_cell.angle_alpha   90.00
_cell.angle_beta   90.00
_cell.angle_gamma   90.00
#
_symmetry.space_group_name_H-M   'P 1'
#
loop_
_entity.id
_entity.type
_entity.pdbx_description
1 polymer ?
#
loop_
_entity_poly.entity_id
_entity_poly.type
_entity_poly.pdbx_seq_one_letter_code
_entity_poly.pdbx_strand_id
1 'polypeptide(L)'
;MRRAVRARTCYLSAAEFPGLLESPIECESLFGILERDYKVDLGYDEEVDATAADPRIAELLAIPRREPLLRIRQVIYSTRGNAVMYVLGFYRSDRHNLVIRRFR
;
A
#
# COMPACT_ATOMS: atom_id res chain seq x y z
N MET A 1 -4.14 22.71 -7.55
CA MET A 1 -3.10 21.66 -7.58
C MET A 1 -3.40 20.67 -6.45
N ARG A 2 -3.67 19.39 -6.75
CA ARG A 2 -3.95 18.37 -5.71
C ARG A 2 -2.62 18.03 -5.01
N ARG A 3 -2.53 18.22 -3.69
CA ARG A 3 -1.34 17.80 -2.90
C ARG A 3 -1.41 16.31 -2.61
N ALA A 4 -0.25 15.65 -2.61
CA ALA A 4 -0.15 14.24 -2.22
C ALA A 4 -0.63 14.05 -0.76
N VAL A 5 -1.46 13.03 -0.55
CA VAL A 5 -2.04 12.69 0.75
C VAL A 5 -1.53 11.35 1.29
N ARG A 6 -0.94 10.54 0.41
CA ARG A 6 -0.38 9.22 0.72
C ARG A 6 0.75 8.87 -0.23
N ALA A 7 1.68 8.06 0.25
CA ALA A 7 2.73 7.41 -0.54
C ALA A 7 2.74 5.93 -0.18
N ARG A 8 2.80 5.04 -1.17
CA ARG A 8 2.81 3.58 -0.96
C ARG A 8 3.91 2.94 -1.77
N THR A 9 4.57 1.96 -1.18
CA THR A 9 5.53 1.08 -1.86
C THR A 9 5.00 -0.34 -1.78
N CYS A 10 4.97 -1.03 -2.91
CA CYS A 10 4.55 -2.42 -3.01
C CYS A 10 5.77 -3.28 -3.35
N TYR A 11 5.98 -4.36 -2.59
CA TYR A 11 7.04 -5.33 -2.78
C TYR A 11 6.42 -6.67 -3.12
N LEU A 12 6.89 -7.30 -4.19
CA LEU A 12 6.34 -8.53 -4.76
C LEU A 12 7.41 -9.24 -5.59
N SER A 13 7.26 -10.55 -5.76
CA SER A 13 8.26 -11.39 -6.42
C SER A 13 8.27 -11.20 -7.93
N ALA A 14 9.37 -10.70 -8.49
CA ALA A 14 9.51 -10.57 -9.94
C ALA A 14 9.41 -11.93 -10.68
N ALA A 15 9.80 -13.03 -10.03
CA ALA A 15 9.73 -14.37 -10.61
C ALA A 15 8.29 -14.91 -10.69
N GLU A 16 7.43 -14.52 -9.75
CA GLU A 16 6.03 -14.95 -9.72
C GLU A 16 5.13 -14.05 -10.57
N PHE A 17 5.53 -12.80 -10.79
CA PHE A 17 4.79 -11.80 -11.55
C PHE A 17 5.56 -11.32 -12.80
N PRO A 18 5.95 -12.22 -13.72
CA PRO A 18 6.61 -11.81 -14.95
C PRO A 18 5.65 -10.95 -15.79
N GLY A 19 6.16 -9.90 -16.45
CA GLY A 19 5.34 -9.03 -17.29
C GLY A 19 4.54 -7.94 -16.53
N LEU A 20 4.66 -7.87 -15.20
CA LEU A 20 3.84 -6.96 -14.41
C LEU A 20 4.24 -5.48 -14.59
N LEU A 21 5.52 -5.21 -14.83
CA LEU A 21 6.00 -3.83 -15.04
C LEU A 21 5.56 -3.25 -16.38
N GLU A 22 5.26 -4.11 -17.35
CA GLU A 22 4.72 -3.79 -18.67
C GLU A 22 3.20 -3.58 -18.63
N SER A 23 2.55 -3.95 -17.52
CA SER A 23 1.11 -3.77 -17.33
C SER A 23 0.77 -2.30 -17.04
N PRO A 24 -0.44 -1.81 -17.39
CA PRO A 24 -0.83 -0.41 -17.25
C PRO A 24 -1.18 -0.02 -15.80
N ILE A 25 -0.27 -0.25 -14.85
CA ILE A 25 -0.46 0.00 -13.41
C ILE A 25 -0.71 1.48 -13.04
N GLU A 26 -0.47 2.41 -13.97
CA GLU A 26 -0.79 3.83 -13.80
C GLU A 26 -2.28 4.14 -14.02
N CYS A 27 -2.94 3.35 -14.86
CA CYS A 27 -4.33 3.54 -15.26
C CYS A 27 -5.27 2.50 -14.63
N GLU A 28 -4.74 1.35 -14.23
CA GLU A 28 -5.48 0.25 -13.64
C GLU A 28 -5.07 -0.01 -12.19
N SER A 29 -5.99 -0.59 -11.41
CA SER A 29 -5.68 -1.05 -10.05
C SER A 29 -4.70 -2.21 -10.12
N LEU A 30 -3.55 -2.08 -9.44
CA LEU A 30 -2.60 -3.19 -9.26
C LEU A 30 -3.29 -4.46 -8.74
N PHE A 31 -4.24 -4.32 -7.80
CA PHE A 31 -5.00 -5.44 -7.27
C PHE A 31 -5.85 -6.13 -8.34
N GLY A 32 -6.50 -5.34 -9.22
CA GLY A 32 -7.30 -5.88 -10.31
C GLY A 32 -6.46 -6.61 -11.35
N ILE A 33 -5.24 -6.11 -11.63
CA ILE A 33 -4.26 -6.81 -12.48
C ILE A 33 -3.86 -8.15 -11.83
N LEU A 34 -3.53 -8.16 -10.53
CA LEU A 34 -3.14 -9.38 -9.81
C LEU A 34 -4.26 -10.43 -9.77
N GLU A 35 -5.50 -10.03 -9.53
CA GLU A 35 -6.65 -10.94 -9.54
C GLU A 35 -6.92 -11.50 -10.95
N ARG A 36 -6.97 -10.62 -11.96
CA ARG A 36 -7.37 -10.98 -13.32
C ARG A 36 -6.29 -11.78 -14.05
N ASP A 37 -5.05 -11.30 -14.00
CA ASP A 37 -3.98 -11.78 -14.88
C ASP A 37 -3.11 -12.83 -14.19
N TYR A 38 -2.97 -12.75 -12.86
CA TYR A 38 -2.16 -13.68 -12.07
C TYR A 38 -2.97 -14.61 -11.15
N LYS A 39 -4.30 -14.55 -11.20
CA LYS A 39 -5.22 -15.42 -10.45
C LYS A 39 -4.94 -15.43 -8.95
N VAL A 40 -4.57 -14.27 -8.41
CA VAL A 40 -4.37 -14.07 -6.98
C VAL A 40 -5.71 -13.79 -6.33
N ASP A 41 -6.18 -14.69 -5.48
CA ASP A 41 -7.28 -14.38 -4.56
C ASP A 41 -6.73 -13.64 -3.34
N LEU A 42 -7.24 -12.44 -3.06
CA LEU A 42 -6.65 -11.52 -2.10
C LEU A 42 -7.24 -11.69 -0.69
N GLY A 43 -6.45 -12.22 0.24
CA GLY A 43 -6.61 -11.99 1.68
C GLY A 43 -5.56 -10.98 2.16
N TYR A 44 -5.84 -10.20 3.20
CA TYR A 44 -4.84 -9.28 3.75
C TYR A 44 -4.86 -9.20 5.28
N ASP A 45 -3.66 -9.16 5.85
CA ASP A 45 -3.44 -8.71 7.22
C ASP A 45 -2.99 -7.26 7.19
N GLU A 46 -3.51 -6.43 8.10
CA GLU A 46 -3.18 -5.01 8.19
C GLU A 46 -2.67 -4.64 9.58
N GLU A 47 -1.51 -3.99 9.62
CA GLU A 47 -0.93 -3.40 10.82
C GLU A 47 -0.88 -1.88 10.66
N VAL A 48 -1.32 -1.16 11.69
CA VAL A 48 -1.41 0.30 11.69
C VAL A 48 -0.64 0.85 12.88
N ASP A 49 0.29 1.76 12.64
CA ASP A 49 1.04 2.47 13.68
C ASP A 49 1.24 3.95 13.34
N ALA A 50 1.62 4.73 14.35
CA ALA A 50 2.05 6.10 14.16
C ALA A 50 3.57 6.17 13.98
N THR A 51 4.02 6.99 13.04
CA THR A 51 5.44 7.20 12.78
C THR A 51 5.73 8.65 12.40
N ALA A 52 7.00 9.00 12.27
CA ALA A 52 7.44 10.34 11.88
C ALA A 52 7.95 10.33 10.44
N ALA A 53 7.61 11.36 9.65
CA ALA A 53 8.06 11.46 8.26
C ALA A 53 9.60 11.51 8.17
N ASP A 54 10.19 10.52 7.50
CA ASP A 54 11.60 10.55 7.11
C ASP A 54 11.83 11.58 5.98
N PRO A 55 13.08 11.92 5.64
CA PRO A 55 13.36 12.90 4.59
C PRO A 55 12.71 12.61 3.23
N ARG A 56 12.68 11.34 2.80
CA ARG A 56 12.13 10.92 1.50
C ARG A 56 10.62 11.00 1.50
N ILE A 57 9.96 10.51 2.55
CA ILE A 57 8.50 10.55 2.67
C ILE A 57 8.01 11.99 2.84
N ALA A 58 8.73 12.81 3.60
CA ALA A 58 8.43 14.24 3.77
C ALA A 58 8.43 14.98 2.42
N GLU A 59 9.42 14.70 1.58
CA GLU A 59 9.51 15.25 0.22
C GLU A 59 8.35 14.77 -0.66
N LEU A 60 8.11 13.46 -0.74
CA LEU A 60 7.04 12.87 -1.56
C LEU A 60 5.64 13.39 -1.18
N LEU A 61 5.42 13.68 0.11
CA LEU A 61 4.15 14.18 0.63
C LEU A 61 4.06 15.71 0.72
N ALA A 62 5.16 16.42 0.43
CA ALA A 62 5.29 17.87 0.60
C ALA A 62 4.86 18.34 2.00
N ILE A 63 5.44 17.71 3.04
CA ILE A 63 5.22 18.00 4.46
C ILE A 63 6.57 18.21 5.19
N PRO A 64 6.57 18.80 6.39
CA PRO A 64 7.78 18.90 7.20
C PRO A 64 8.37 17.52 7.56
N ARG A 65 9.69 17.47 7.75
CA ARG A 65 10.33 16.29 8.34
C ARG A 65 9.80 16.08 9.76
N ARG A 66 9.71 14.82 10.16
CA ARG A 66 9.18 14.38 11.46
C ARG A 66 7.70 14.67 11.69
N GLU A 67 6.97 15.18 10.69
CA GLU A 67 5.52 15.33 10.77
C GLU A 67 4.89 13.96 11.10
N PRO A 68 3.92 13.88 12.03
CA PRO A 68 3.26 12.62 12.37
C PRO A 68 2.49 12.04 11.18
N LEU A 69 2.70 10.75 10.92
CA LEU A 69 2.06 10.00 9.86
C LEU A 69 1.37 8.76 10.43
N LEU A 70 0.29 8.35 9.78
CA LEU A 70 -0.24 7.00 9.92
C LEU A 70 0.52 6.10 8.95
N ARG A 71 1.14 5.06 9.47
CA ARG A 71 1.81 4.02 8.69
C ARG A 71 0.95 2.77 8.70
N ILE A 72 0.68 2.26 7.50
CA ILE A 72 -0.11 1.06 7.29
C ILE A 72 0.76 0.06 6.56
N ARG A 73 0.95 -1.12 7.16
CA ARG A 73 1.63 -2.27 6.55
C ARG A 73 0.60 -3.33 6.23
N GLN A 74 0.65 -3.87 5.03
CA GLN A 74 -0.24 -4.95 4.62
C GLN A 74 0.59 -6.11 4.06
N VAL A 75 0.27 -7.33 4.47
CA VAL A 75 0.72 -8.54 3.77
C VAL A 75 -0.49 -9.12 3.08
N ILE A 76 -0.35 -9.37 1.79
CA ILE A 76 -1.38 -9.94 0.94
C ILE A 76 -1.03 -11.38 0.69
N TYR A 77 -2.00 -12.25 0.88
CA TYR A 77 -1.87 -13.69 0.66
C TYR A 77 -2.76 -14.13 -0.49
N SER A 78 -2.31 -15.16 -1.20
CA SER A 78 -3.18 -15.96 -2.09
C SER A 78 -4.10 -16.86 -1.27
N THR A 79 -5.17 -17.40 -1.88
CA THR A 79 -6.03 -18.45 -1.27
C THR A 79 -5.30 -19.73 -0.89
N ARG A 80 -4.08 -19.93 -1.39
CA ARG A 80 -3.20 -21.05 -1.00
C ARG A 80 -2.33 -20.74 0.22
N GLY A 81 -2.48 -19.56 0.83
CA GLY A 81 -1.77 -19.13 2.04
C GLY A 81 -0.39 -18.52 1.79
N ASN A 82 0.05 -18.43 0.53
CA ASN A 82 1.37 -17.85 0.20
C ASN A 82 1.31 -16.32 0.21
N ALA A 83 2.28 -15.67 0.86
CA ALA A 83 2.44 -14.23 0.82
C ALA A 83 2.84 -13.78 -0.60
N VAL A 84 1.98 -12.97 -1.22
CA VAL A 84 2.09 -12.48 -2.60
C VAL A 84 2.71 -11.10 -2.66
N MET A 85 2.31 -10.22 -1.75
CA MET A 85 2.72 -8.81 -1.79
C MET A 85 2.81 -8.23 -0.38
N TYR A 86 3.82 -7.41 -0.14
CA TYR A 86 3.92 -6.56 1.02
C TYR A 86 3.74 -5.09 0.62
N VAL A 87 2.84 -4.38 1.29
CA VAL A 87 2.55 -2.97 1.01
C VAL A 87 2.93 -2.14 2.23
N LEU A 88 3.76 -1.13 2.01
CA LEU A 88 4.10 -0.11 3.00
C LEU A 88 3.52 1.23 2.58
N GLY A 89 2.53 1.71 3.33
CA GLY A 89 1.85 2.97 3.10
C GLY A 89 2.10 3.99 4.20
N PHE A 90 2.32 5.24 3.79
CA PHE A 90 2.40 6.40 4.65
C PHE A 90 1.27 7.36 4.29
N TYR A 91 0.50 7.75 5.29
CA TYR A 91 -0.69 8.59 5.16
C TYR A 91 -0.57 9.79 6.07
N ARG A 92 -0.89 10.95 5.51
CA ARG A 92 -0.94 12.20 6.28
C ARG A 92 -2.02 12.13 7.35
N SER A 93 -1.61 12.23 8.62
CA SER A 93 -2.51 12.16 9.77
C SER A 93 -3.54 13.31 9.77
N ASP A 94 -3.19 14.48 9.20
CA ASP A 94 -4.09 15.63 9.06
C ASP A 94 -5.13 15.48 7.93
N ARG A 95 -5.03 14.42 7.11
CA ARG A 95 -5.86 14.20 5.91
C ARG A 95 -6.47 12.80 5.80
N HIS A 96 -6.21 11.92 6.77
CA HIS A 96 -6.60 10.52 6.68
C HIS A 96 -7.22 10.01 7.98
N ASN A 97 -8.38 9.36 7.87
CA ASN A 97 -9.09 8.74 8.97
C ASN A 97 -9.17 7.23 8.72
N LEU A 98 -8.78 6.42 9.71
CA LEU A 98 -9.01 4.99 9.72
C LEU A 98 -10.23 4.67 10.59
N VAL A 99 -11.25 4.04 10.01
CA VAL A 99 -12.49 3.67 10.71
C VAL A 99 -12.55 2.16 10.87
N ILE A 100 -12.52 1.69 12.11
CA ILE A 100 -12.66 0.26 12.44
C ILE A 100 -14.08 0.02 12.94
N ARG A 101 -14.83 -0.84 12.24
CA ARG A 101 -16.15 -1.31 12.70
C ARG A 101 -16.00 -2.68 13.32
N ARG A 102 -16.52 -2.85 14.53
CA ARG A 102 -16.53 -4.12 15.26
C ARG A 102 -17.98 -4.57 15.37
N PHE A 103 -18.31 -5.68 14.72
CA PHE A 103 -19.62 -6.32 14.87
C PHE A 103 -19.54 -7.31 16.04
N ARG A 104 -20.55 -7.26 16.90
CA ARG A 104 -20.74 -8.22 17.99
C ARG A 104 -21.74 -9.26 17.56
#